data_AF-N1TUI4-F1
#
_entry.id   AF-N1TUI4-F1
#
_cell.length_a   1.000
_cell.length_b   1.000
_cell.length_c   1.000
_cell.angle_alpha   90.00
_cell.angle_beta   90.00
_cell.angle_gamma   90.00
#
_symmetry.space_group_name_H-M   'P 1'
#
loop_
_entity.id
_entity.type
_entity.pdbx_description
1 polymer ?
#
loop_
_entity_poly.entity_id
_entity_poly.type
_entity_poly.pdbx_seq_one_letter_code
_entity_poly.pdbx_strand_id
1 'polypeptide(L)'
;MEPLQSSEIKAVLEKLRTEYSENSKKNPKIFDLKAFESRLTMILQQKGNLAQFLKDEIQFIETLKAKHKELEDKKQAAKGETINKILEEQEAKLKKYQKIDFHPLAKPEIRYFYGAILSFAETELPALIYVFKGTPEFAIFKDRITVIERMGISRRGMPSIRINEHIKALLDANGNQSAMEKDGQNILKEVCIALKETITSIRECMEKKRVSQTLSIKMDEREFPKAVESYQNLVFGIALEKIIVRADTIIRDFRMVEITGLELI
;
A
#
# COMPACT_ATOMS: atom_id res chain seq x y z
N MET A 1 31.86 63.05 14.48
CA MET A 1 31.77 61.72 13.83
C MET A 1 30.82 60.86 14.64
N GLU A 2 29.50 60.94 14.40
CA GLU A 2 28.47 60.13 15.10
C GLU A 2 27.23 59.71 14.25
N PRO A 3 27.04 60.05 12.95
CA PRO A 3 25.82 59.62 12.24
C PRO A 3 25.88 58.17 11.72
N LEU A 4 27.07 57.60 11.49
CA LEU A 4 27.26 56.30 10.83
C LEU A 4 26.89 55.09 11.72
N GLN A 5 27.19 55.13 13.02
CA GLN A 5 26.83 54.03 13.93
C GLN A 5 25.31 53.88 14.09
N SER A 6 24.56 54.98 14.00
CA SER A 6 23.10 54.95 14.18
C SER A 6 22.35 54.37 12.98
N SER A 7 22.86 54.52 11.76
CA SER A 7 22.25 53.98 10.55
C SER A 7 22.53 52.48 10.39
N GLU A 8 23.75 52.05 10.71
CA GLU A 8 24.15 50.64 10.69
C GLU A 8 23.37 49.79 11.68
N ILE A 9 23.20 50.30 12.92
CA ILE A 9 22.40 49.64 13.96
C ILE A 9 20.94 49.47 13.52
N LYS A 10 20.35 50.51 12.90
CA LYS A 10 18.97 50.44 12.38
C LYS A 10 18.85 49.40 11.25
N ALA A 11 19.82 49.33 10.36
CA ALA A 11 19.81 48.36 9.26
C ALA A 11 19.90 46.91 9.76
N VAL A 12 20.73 46.65 10.78
CA VAL A 12 20.84 45.30 11.38
C VAL A 12 19.56 44.90 12.11
N LEU A 13 18.94 45.85 12.81
CA LEU A 13 17.71 45.60 13.57
C LEU A 13 16.53 45.30 12.65
N GLU A 14 16.40 46.03 11.54
CA GLU A 14 15.38 45.73 10.50
C GLU A 14 15.60 44.38 9.82
N LYS A 15 16.86 43.98 9.59
CA LYS A 15 17.18 42.63 9.10
C LYS A 15 16.72 41.55 10.08
N LEU A 16 17.02 41.68 11.38
CA LEU A 16 16.57 40.73 12.39
C LEU A 16 15.04 40.66 12.49
N ARG A 17 14.35 41.81 12.44
CA ARG A 17 12.87 41.85 12.41
C ARG A 17 12.29 41.10 11.22
N THR A 18 12.89 41.30 10.06
CA THR A 18 12.47 40.62 8.83
C THR A 18 12.71 39.12 8.94
N GLU A 19 13.87 38.70 9.44
CA GLU A 19 14.17 37.28 9.64
C GLU A 19 13.25 36.61 10.66
N TYR A 20 12.94 37.26 11.78
CA TYR A 20 11.97 36.74 12.74
C TYR A 20 10.56 36.70 12.13
N SER A 21 10.15 37.73 11.38
CA SER A 21 8.85 37.76 10.69
C SER A 21 8.71 36.64 9.66
N GLU A 22 9.72 36.41 8.83
CA GLU A 22 9.69 35.36 7.80
C GLU A 22 9.73 33.95 8.39
N ASN A 23 10.55 33.73 9.43
CA ASN A 23 10.66 32.41 10.04
C ASN A 23 9.50 32.13 11.01
N SER A 24 8.91 33.14 11.63
CA SER A 24 7.68 33.00 12.45
C SER A 24 6.48 32.54 11.63
N LYS A 25 6.37 32.96 10.36
CA LYS A 25 5.33 32.46 9.43
C LYS A 25 5.43 30.96 9.21
N LYS A 26 6.65 30.41 9.20
CA LYS A 26 6.90 28.96 9.04
C LYS A 26 6.73 28.22 10.36
N ASN A 27 7.21 28.78 11.46
CA ASN A 27 7.09 28.17 12.78
C ASN A 27 7.03 29.20 13.93
N PRO A 28 5.82 29.65 14.31
CA PRO A 28 5.62 30.78 15.22
C PRO A 28 6.00 30.46 16.67
N LYS A 29 6.13 29.17 17.03
CA LYS A 29 6.55 28.74 18.37
C LYS A 29 8.07 28.76 18.55
N ILE A 30 8.83 28.70 17.47
CA ILE A 30 10.31 28.64 17.50
C ILE A 30 10.91 30.02 17.23
N PHE A 31 10.33 30.76 16.29
CA PHE A 31 10.77 32.12 15.94
C PHE A 31 9.71 33.11 16.43
N ASP A 32 9.82 33.52 17.69
CA ASP A 32 8.87 34.44 18.30
C ASP A 32 9.33 35.90 18.19
N LEU A 33 8.69 36.62 17.27
CA LEU A 33 8.94 38.05 17.05
C LEU A 33 8.57 38.90 18.28
N LYS A 34 7.52 38.54 19.03
CA LYS A 34 7.11 39.29 20.23
C LYS A 34 8.13 39.14 21.35
N ALA A 35 8.68 37.94 21.51
CA ALA A 35 9.75 37.69 22.46
C ALA A 35 11.03 38.47 22.11
N PHE A 36 11.37 38.57 20.81
CA PHE A 36 12.49 39.40 20.34
C PHE A 36 12.27 40.89 20.66
N GLU A 37 11.11 41.47 20.31
CA GLU A 37 10.80 42.88 20.58
C GLU A 37 10.77 43.20 22.09
N SER A 38 10.34 42.25 22.92
CA SER A 38 10.38 42.38 24.38
C SER A 38 11.81 42.45 24.92
N ARG A 39 12.72 41.57 24.45
CA ARG A 39 14.14 41.62 24.81
C ARG A 39 14.81 42.92 24.36
N LEU A 40 14.51 43.37 23.14
CA LEU A 40 15.00 44.64 22.61
C LEU A 40 14.55 45.83 23.47
N THR A 41 13.27 45.87 23.84
CA THR A 41 12.71 46.93 24.69
C THR A 41 13.38 46.97 26.07
N MET A 42 13.68 45.80 26.66
CA MET A 42 14.36 45.70 27.95
C MET A 42 15.78 46.30 27.91
N ILE A 43 16.55 46.00 26.85
CA ILE A 43 17.90 46.55 26.67
C ILE A 43 17.87 48.07 26.49
N LEU A 44 16.89 48.58 25.73
CA LEU A 44 16.71 50.02 25.53
C LEU A 44 16.36 50.75 26.84
N GLN A 45 15.49 50.16 27.68
CA GLN A 45 15.12 50.72 28.98
C GLN A 45 16.30 50.74 29.98
N GLN A 46 17.15 49.72 29.94
CA GLN A 46 18.30 49.57 30.83
C GLN A 46 19.54 50.35 30.36
N LYS A 47 19.45 51.09 29.24
CA LYS A 47 20.61 51.73 28.57
C LYS A 47 21.77 50.76 28.30
N GLY A 48 21.43 49.51 27.97
CA GLY A 48 22.40 48.45 27.70
C GLY A 48 23.14 48.66 26.37
N ASN A 49 24.22 47.90 26.16
CA ASN A 49 25.00 47.94 24.92
C ASN A 49 24.24 47.25 23.78
N LEU A 50 23.61 48.06 22.92
CA LEU A 50 22.82 47.59 21.78
C LEU A 50 23.64 46.82 20.74
N ALA A 51 24.91 47.19 20.53
CA ALA A 51 25.77 46.51 19.57
C ALA A 51 26.11 45.08 20.04
N GLN A 52 26.29 44.88 21.35
CA GLN A 52 26.51 43.55 21.91
C GLN A 52 25.23 42.71 21.83
N PHE A 53 24.08 43.28 22.20
CA PHE A 53 22.79 42.62 22.08
C PHE A 53 22.51 42.14 20.65
N LEU A 54 22.74 42.98 19.64
CA LEU A 54 22.50 42.60 18.25
C LEU A 54 23.42 41.46 17.79
N LYS A 55 24.68 41.42 18.24
CA LYS A 55 25.59 40.30 17.94
C LYS A 55 25.10 38.99 18.57
N ASP A 56 24.71 39.04 19.84
CA ASP A 56 24.23 37.87 20.57
C ASP A 56 22.92 37.35 19.95
N GLU A 57 22.06 38.25 19.50
CA GLU A 57 20.77 37.91 18.88
C GLU A 57 20.93 37.34 17.46
N ILE A 58 21.91 37.82 16.68
CA ILE A 58 22.29 37.20 15.39
C ILE A 58 22.76 35.76 15.63
N GLN A 59 23.63 35.53 16.61
CA GLN A 59 24.12 34.19 16.93
C GLN A 59 22.99 33.28 17.43
N PHE A 60 22.06 33.85 18.21
CA PHE A 60 20.90 33.13 18.73
C PHE A 60 19.96 32.68 17.61
N ILE A 61 19.59 33.56 16.67
CA ILE A 61 18.70 33.20 15.57
C ILE A 61 19.36 32.20 14.61
N GLU A 62 20.66 32.30 14.36
CA GLU A 62 21.43 31.32 13.57
C GLU A 62 21.42 29.94 14.23
N THR A 63 21.61 29.89 15.55
CA THR A 63 21.55 28.63 16.33
C THR A 63 20.15 28.02 16.29
N LEU A 64 19.09 28.84 16.37
CA LEU A 64 17.71 28.38 16.25
C LEU A 64 17.42 27.81 14.86
N LYS A 65 17.88 28.47 13.79
CA LYS A 65 17.77 27.97 12.41
C LYS A 65 18.48 26.61 12.24
N ALA A 66 19.69 26.47 12.79
CA ALA A 66 20.45 25.22 12.72
C ALA A 66 19.73 24.06 13.43
N LYS A 67 19.25 24.29 14.67
CA LYS A 67 18.48 23.28 15.42
C LYS A 67 17.16 22.90 14.76
N HIS A 68 16.46 23.87 14.19
CA HIS A 68 15.20 23.61 13.48
C HIS A 68 15.44 22.78 12.21
N LYS A 69 16.47 23.11 11.43
CA LYS A 69 16.88 22.32 10.26
C LYS A 69 17.24 20.87 10.62
N GLU A 70 18.02 20.67 11.68
CA GLU A 70 18.38 19.33 12.17
C GLU A 70 17.16 18.50 12.58
N LEU A 71 16.15 19.13 13.21
CA LEU A 71 14.90 18.48 13.58
C LEU A 71 14.04 18.12 12.36
N GLU A 72 14.03 18.95 11.31
CA GLU A 72 13.35 18.64 10.06
C GLU A 72 14.03 17.49 9.32
N ASP A 73 15.36 17.50 9.23
CA ASP A 73 16.15 16.44 8.61
C ASP A 73 15.95 15.10 9.35
N LYS A 74 15.95 15.10 10.68
CA LYS A 74 15.65 13.91 11.51
C LYS A 74 14.23 13.40 11.28
N LYS A 75 13.24 14.29 11.17
CA LYS A 75 11.85 13.89 10.87
C LYS A 75 11.70 13.33 9.45
N GLN A 76 12.43 13.85 8.47
CA GLN A 76 12.43 13.32 7.12
C GLN A 76 13.12 11.96 7.05
N ALA A 77 14.26 11.79 7.71
CA ALA A 77 14.95 10.50 7.80
C ALA A 77 14.09 9.41 8.46
N ALA A 78 13.45 9.71 9.60
CA ALA A 78 12.58 8.76 10.30
C ALA A 78 11.35 8.34 9.46
N LYS A 79 10.81 9.25 8.63
CA LYS A 79 9.75 8.91 7.66
C LYS A 79 10.27 7.96 6.58
N GLY A 80 11.47 8.18 6.06
CA GLY A 80 12.10 7.30 5.06
C GLY A 80 12.32 5.87 5.58
N GLU A 81 12.86 5.72 6.79
CA GLU A 81 13.06 4.41 7.42
C GLU A 81 11.74 3.66 7.64
N THR A 82 10.70 4.37 8.07
CA THR A 82 9.37 3.78 8.28
C THR A 82 8.76 3.32 6.95
N ILE A 83 8.89 4.12 5.88
CA ILE A 83 8.39 3.77 4.54
C ILE A 83 9.13 2.54 4.00
N ASN A 84 10.46 2.51 4.10
CA ASN A 84 11.26 1.38 3.63
C ASN A 84 10.88 0.09 4.36
N LYS A 85 10.70 0.14 5.68
CA LYS A 85 10.26 -1.02 6.46
C LYS A 85 8.88 -1.52 6.01
N ILE A 86 7.93 -0.61 5.75
CA ILE A 86 6.61 -0.98 5.22
C ILE A 86 6.75 -1.66 3.85
N LEU A 87 7.57 -1.10 2.96
CA LEU A 87 7.81 -1.66 1.62
C LEU A 87 8.44 -3.04 1.68
N GLU A 88 9.43 -3.25 2.55
CA GLU A 88 10.08 -4.55 2.77
C GLU A 88 9.11 -5.59 3.32
N GLU A 89 8.28 -5.22 4.30
CA GLU A 89 7.24 -6.10 4.84
C GLU A 89 6.22 -6.49 3.75
N GLN A 90 5.84 -5.56 2.88
CA GLN A 90 4.96 -5.87 1.74
C GLN A 90 5.64 -6.82 0.75
N GLU A 91 6.88 -6.53 0.37
CA GLU A 91 7.61 -7.37 -0.58
C GLU A 91 7.80 -8.79 -0.04
N ALA A 92 8.06 -8.94 1.26
CA ALA A 92 8.15 -10.23 1.93
C ALA A 92 6.83 -11.02 1.86
N LYS A 93 5.68 -10.35 2.03
CA LYS A 93 4.36 -11.00 1.88
C LYS A 93 4.13 -11.51 0.46
N LEU A 94 4.60 -10.78 -0.55
CA LEU A 94 4.43 -11.18 -1.96
C LEU A 94 5.36 -12.32 -2.37
N LYS A 95 6.58 -12.38 -1.82
CA LYS A 95 7.61 -13.38 -2.16
C LYS A 95 7.21 -14.85 -1.89
N LYS A 96 6.19 -15.09 -1.05
CA LYS A 96 5.66 -16.44 -0.84
C LYS A 96 4.89 -16.99 -2.04
N TYR A 97 4.47 -16.12 -2.96
CA TYR A 97 3.79 -16.50 -4.19
C TYR A 97 4.82 -16.77 -5.29
N GLN A 98 4.48 -17.69 -6.21
CA GLN A 98 5.32 -17.90 -7.39
C GLN A 98 5.39 -16.62 -8.22
N LYS A 99 6.59 -16.22 -8.62
CA LYS A 99 6.77 -15.12 -9.56
C LYS A 99 6.54 -15.62 -10.99
N ILE A 100 5.61 -15.00 -11.72
CA ILE A 100 5.41 -15.28 -13.15
C ILE A 100 6.01 -14.14 -13.97
N ASP A 101 7.13 -14.42 -14.64
CA ASP A 101 7.81 -13.49 -15.52
C ASP A 101 7.28 -13.60 -16.95
N PHE A 102 6.51 -12.61 -17.39
CA PHE A 102 5.87 -12.61 -18.72
C PHE A 102 6.18 -11.35 -19.56
N HIS A 103 6.61 -10.25 -18.93
CA HIS A 103 7.02 -9.03 -19.64
C HIS A 103 8.02 -8.20 -18.81
N PRO A 104 9.07 -7.60 -19.41
CA PRO A 104 10.06 -6.81 -18.68
C PRO A 104 9.48 -5.61 -17.93
N LEU A 105 8.45 -4.97 -18.51
CA LEU A 105 7.80 -3.80 -17.94
C LEU A 105 6.72 -4.11 -16.87
N ALA A 106 6.37 -5.37 -16.67
CA ALA A 106 5.37 -5.73 -15.66
C ALA A 106 5.94 -5.48 -14.24
N LYS A 107 5.20 -4.78 -13.38
CA LYS A 107 5.64 -4.53 -11.99
C LYS A 107 5.72 -5.85 -11.19
N PRO A 108 6.57 -5.95 -10.15
CA PRO A 108 6.67 -7.17 -9.33
C PRO A 108 5.33 -7.62 -8.74
N GLU A 109 4.49 -6.69 -8.29
CA GLU A 109 3.19 -6.97 -7.69
C GLU A 109 2.29 -7.81 -8.61
N ILE A 110 2.09 -7.41 -9.86
CA ILE A 110 1.25 -8.16 -10.80
C ILE A 110 1.85 -9.54 -11.13
N ARG A 111 3.19 -9.66 -11.17
CA ARG A 111 3.87 -10.94 -11.44
C ARG A 111 3.63 -11.96 -10.33
N TYR A 112 3.68 -11.54 -9.07
CA TYR A 112 3.32 -12.38 -7.93
C TYR A 112 1.81 -12.64 -7.86
N PHE A 113 0.99 -11.66 -8.25
CA PHE A 113 -0.46 -11.81 -8.28
C PHE A 113 -0.90 -12.93 -9.22
N TYR A 114 -0.35 -12.99 -10.43
CA TYR A 114 -0.62 -14.10 -11.35
C TYR A 114 -0.23 -15.46 -10.75
N GLY A 115 0.89 -15.56 -10.04
CA GLY A 115 1.26 -16.79 -9.36
C GLY A 115 0.34 -17.16 -8.20
N ALA A 116 -0.15 -16.18 -7.44
CA ALA A 116 -1.15 -16.39 -6.40
C ALA A 116 -2.45 -16.98 -6.98
N ILE A 117 -2.92 -16.43 -8.10
CA ILE A 117 -4.17 -16.86 -8.74
C ILE A 117 -3.99 -18.18 -9.51
N LEU A 118 -2.82 -18.45 -10.10
CA LEU A 118 -2.47 -19.75 -10.66
C LEU A 118 -2.52 -20.83 -9.57
N SER A 119 -1.84 -20.59 -8.44
CA SER A 119 -1.88 -21.51 -7.29
C SER A 119 -3.32 -21.75 -6.83
N PHE A 120 -4.14 -20.69 -6.75
CA PHE A 120 -5.55 -20.80 -6.36
C PHE A 120 -6.38 -21.62 -7.35
N ALA A 121 -6.18 -21.39 -8.65
CA ALA A 121 -6.86 -22.11 -9.72
C ALA A 121 -6.49 -23.60 -9.79
N GLU A 122 -5.28 -23.98 -9.37
CA GLU A 122 -4.82 -25.37 -9.38
C GLU A 122 -5.18 -26.17 -8.11
N THR A 123 -5.54 -25.48 -7.00
CA THR A 123 -5.74 -26.11 -5.69
C THR A 123 -7.13 -25.86 -5.12
N GLU A 124 -7.49 -24.61 -4.85
CA GLU A 124 -8.78 -24.23 -4.26
C GLU A 124 -9.95 -24.36 -5.25
N LEU A 125 -9.75 -23.95 -6.50
CA LEU A 125 -10.82 -23.89 -7.50
C LEU A 125 -11.39 -25.27 -7.87
N PRO A 126 -10.60 -26.34 -8.08
CA PRO A 126 -11.14 -27.68 -8.35
C PRO A 126 -11.97 -28.21 -7.18
N ALA A 127 -11.54 -27.95 -5.94
CA ALA A 127 -12.29 -28.31 -4.74
C ALA A 127 -13.62 -27.55 -4.65
N LEU A 128 -13.63 -26.24 -4.93
CA LEU A 128 -14.85 -25.43 -4.99
C LEU A 128 -15.83 -25.99 -6.04
N ILE A 129 -15.33 -26.29 -7.24
CA ILE A 129 -16.13 -26.87 -8.33
C ILE A 129 -16.68 -28.22 -7.87
N TYR A 130 -15.88 -29.09 -7.27
CA TYR A 130 -16.34 -30.39 -6.80
C TYR A 130 -17.52 -30.28 -5.82
N VAL A 131 -17.43 -29.37 -4.86
CA VAL A 131 -18.46 -29.20 -3.81
C VAL A 131 -19.80 -28.76 -4.38
N PHE A 132 -19.80 -27.84 -5.35
CA PHE A 132 -21.02 -27.23 -5.88
C PHE A 132 -21.48 -27.81 -7.22
N LYS A 133 -20.65 -28.57 -7.94
CA LYS A 133 -21.01 -29.11 -9.26
C LYS A 133 -22.21 -30.04 -9.13
N GLY A 134 -23.26 -29.73 -9.90
CA GLY A 134 -24.52 -30.46 -9.86
C GLY A 134 -25.53 -29.94 -8.82
N THR A 135 -25.18 -28.91 -8.04
CA THR A 135 -26.13 -28.20 -7.17
C THR A 135 -26.68 -26.94 -7.86
N PRO A 136 -27.88 -26.45 -7.48
CA PRO A 136 -28.43 -25.19 -7.99
C PRO A 136 -27.53 -23.98 -7.73
N GLU A 137 -26.78 -24.00 -6.63
CA GLU A 137 -25.88 -22.92 -6.21
C GLU A 137 -24.66 -22.77 -7.12
N PHE A 138 -24.30 -23.78 -7.92
CA PHE A 138 -23.17 -23.71 -8.84
C PHE A 138 -23.26 -22.52 -9.80
N ALA A 139 -24.48 -22.16 -10.21
CA ALA A 139 -24.72 -21.03 -11.11
C ALA A 139 -24.18 -19.70 -10.55
N ILE A 140 -24.20 -19.53 -9.21
CA ILE A 140 -23.72 -18.33 -8.52
C ILE A 140 -22.19 -18.18 -8.66
N PHE A 141 -21.47 -19.30 -8.77
CA PHE A 141 -20.01 -19.31 -8.85
C PHE A 141 -19.49 -19.21 -10.28
N LYS A 142 -20.30 -19.51 -11.30
CA LYS A 142 -19.86 -19.70 -12.69
C LYS A 142 -19.11 -18.50 -13.26
N ASP A 143 -19.63 -17.30 -13.07
CA ASP A 143 -19.00 -16.08 -13.61
C ASP A 143 -17.66 -15.79 -12.92
N ARG A 144 -17.59 -16.01 -11.60
CA ARG A 144 -16.39 -15.79 -10.79
C ARG A 144 -15.31 -16.83 -11.08
N ILE A 145 -15.72 -18.10 -11.24
CA ILE A 145 -14.84 -19.18 -11.70
C ILE A 145 -14.23 -18.77 -13.04
N THR A 146 -15.04 -18.28 -13.99
CA THR A 146 -14.54 -17.85 -15.30
C THR A 146 -13.49 -16.73 -15.19
N VAL A 147 -13.69 -15.75 -14.32
CA VAL A 147 -12.71 -14.68 -14.06
C VAL A 147 -11.38 -15.26 -13.52
N ILE A 148 -11.46 -16.16 -12.53
CA ILE A 148 -10.29 -16.79 -11.92
C ILE A 148 -9.56 -17.69 -12.93
N GLU A 149 -10.29 -18.48 -13.72
CA GLU A 149 -9.72 -19.37 -14.73
C GLU A 149 -8.99 -18.61 -15.84
N ARG A 150 -9.54 -17.50 -16.32
CA ARG A 150 -8.90 -16.65 -17.35
C ARG A 150 -7.54 -16.09 -16.90
N MET A 151 -7.37 -15.93 -15.59
CA MET A 151 -6.15 -15.47 -14.95
C MET A 151 -5.17 -16.60 -14.65
N GLY A 152 -5.68 -17.67 -14.02
CA GLY A 152 -4.88 -18.72 -13.41
C GLY A 152 -4.56 -19.90 -14.30
N ILE A 153 -5.33 -20.20 -15.35
CA ILE A 153 -5.10 -21.40 -16.15
C ILE A 153 -4.24 -21.09 -17.38
N SER A 154 -3.03 -21.63 -17.40
CA SER A 154 -2.20 -21.77 -18.61
C SER A 154 -2.61 -23.04 -19.36
N ARG A 155 -3.07 -22.92 -20.61
CA ARG A 155 -3.36 -24.09 -21.44
C ARG A 155 -2.14 -24.40 -22.32
N ARG A 156 -1.65 -25.64 -22.26
CA ARG A 156 -0.60 -26.19 -23.15
C ARG A 156 0.71 -25.38 -23.13
N GLY A 157 1.13 -24.91 -21.96
CA GLY A 157 2.37 -24.14 -21.80
C GLY A 157 2.30 -22.70 -22.32
N MET A 158 1.13 -22.21 -22.73
CA MET A 158 0.95 -20.79 -23.08
C MET A 158 0.52 -19.97 -21.86
N PRO A 159 0.94 -18.69 -21.77
CA PRO A 159 0.45 -17.78 -20.75
C PRO A 159 -1.08 -17.71 -20.75
N SER A 160 -1.66 -17.45 -19.58
CA SER A 160 -3.11 -17.30 -19.46
C SER A 160 -3.63 -16.21 -20.40
N ILE A 161 -4.90 -16.29 -20.79
CA ILE A 161 -5.52 -15.32 -21.71
C ILE A 161 -5.31 -13.90 -21.17
N ARG A 162 -5.45 -13.73 -19.85
CA ARG A 162 -5.28 -12.43 -19.20
C ARG A 162 -3.84 -11.92 -19.27
N ILE A 163 -2.83 -12.79 -19.18
CA ILE A 163 -1.43 -12.38 -19.38
C ILE A 163 -1.22 -11.84 -20.80
N ASN A 164 -1.78 -12.50 -21.81
CA ASN A 164 -1.66 -12.02 -23.20
C ASN A 164 -2.34 -10.66 -23.42
N GLU A 165 -3.51 -10.44 -22.81
CA GLU A 165 -4.19 -9.13 -22.80
C GLU A 165 -3.34 -8.06 -22.11
N HIS A 166 -2.73 -8.38 -20.96
CA HIS A 166 -1.87 -7.45 -20.23
C HIS A 166 -0.59 -7.14 -21.01
N ILE A 167 0.02 -8.12 -21.69
CA ILE A 167 1.17 -7.87 -22.57
C ILE A 167 0.81 -6.83 -23.64
N LYS A 168 -0.36 -6.99 -24.29
CA LYS A 168 -0.83 -6.00 -25.28
C LYS A 168 -1.03 -4.62 -24.65
N ALA A 169 -1.68 -4.54 -23.49
CA ALA A 169 -1.86 -3.27 -22.79
C ALA A 169 -0.53 -2.59 -22.42
N LEU A 170 0.50 -3.37 -22.03
CA LEU A 170 1.85 -2.85 -21.75
C LEU A 170 2.53 -2.32 -23.01
N LEU A 171 2.35 -2.99 -24.15
CA LEU A 171 2.90 -2.56 -25.44
C LEU A 171 2.18 -1.29 -25.94
N ASP A 172 0.85 -1.26 -25.88
CA ASP A 172 0.01 -0.15 -26.33
C ASP A 172 0.23 1.11 -25.48
N ALA A 173 0.52 0.95 -24.19
CA ALA A 173 0.86 2.07 -23.32
C ALA A 173 2.15 2.78 -23.73
N ASN A 174 3.03 2.12 -24.51
CA ASN A 174 4.25 2.70 -25.08
C ASN A 174 5.10 3.52 -24.09
N GLY A 175 5.30 2.97 -22.88
CA GLY A 175 6.07 3.62 -21.80
C GLY A 175 5.29 4.59 -20.91
N ASN A 176 3.99 4.79 -21.14
CA ASN A 176 3.12 5.56 -20.24
C ASN A 176 2.90 4.79 -18.92
N GLN A 177 3.70 5.14 -17.91
CA GLN A 177 3.66 4.50 -16.59
C GLN A 177 2.29 4.55 -15.93
N SER A 178 1.54 5.65 -16.10
CA SER A 178 0.21 5.81 -15.50
C SER A 178 -0.81 4.85 -16.11
N ALA A 179 -0.77 4.67 -17.44
CA ALA A 179 -1.64 3.73 -18.14
C ALA A 179 -1.34 2.26 -17.73
N MET A 180 -0.06 1.91 -17.63
CA MET A 180 0.39 0.56 -17.24
C MET A 180 0.01 0.24 -15.79
N GLU A 181 0.17 1.20 -14.89
CA GLU A 181 -0.24 1.06 -13.50
C GLU A 181 -1.75 0.91 -13.36
N LYS A 182 -2.52 1.70 -14.12
CA LYS A 182 -3.97 1.61 -14.15
C LYS A 182 -4.44 0.23 -14.61
N ASP A 183 -3.85 -0.33 -15.66
CA ASP A 183 -4.20 -1.67 -16.14
C ASP A 183 -3.91 -2.75 -15.10
N GLY A 184 -2.70 -2.75 -14.53
CA GLY A 184 -2.34 -3.68 -13.44
C GLY A 184 -3.31 -3.58 -12.27
N GLN A 185 -3.63 -2.36 -11.82
CA GLN A 185 -4.59 -2.14 -10.74
C GLN A 185 -6.00 -2.62 -11.10
N ASN A 186 -6.46 -2.44 -12.33
CA ASN A 186 -7.76 -2.95 -12.77
C ASN A 186 -7.83 -4.47 -12.70
N ILE A 187 -6.75 -5.17 -13.07
CA ILE A 187 -6.66 -6.64 -12.98
C ILE A 187 -6.71 -7.12 -11.54
N LEU A 188 -5.94 -6.49 -10.64
CA LEU A 188 -5.98 -6.84 -9.22
C LEU A 188 -7.40 -6.66 -8.66
N LYS A 189 -8.06 -5.54 -8.99
CA LYS A 189 -9.42 -5.22 -8.53
C LYS A 189 -10.44 -6.24 -9.03
N GLU A 190 -10.49 -6.49 -10.34
CA GLU A 190 -11.44 -7.41 -10.97
C GLU A 190 -11.42 -8.79 -10.28
N VAL A 191 -10.23 -9.31 -10.03
CA VAL A 191 -10.05 -10.67 -9.51
C VAL A 191 -10.26 -10.73 -8.00
N CYS A 192 -9.80 -9.72 -7.26
CA CYS A 192 -10.07 -9.64 -5.82
C CYS A 192 -11.57 -9.45 -5.53
N ILE A 193 -12.32 -8.76 -6.41
CA ILE A 193 -13.78 -8.72 -6.33
C ILE A 193 -14.37 -10.12 -6.54
N ALA A 194 -13.94 -10.86 -7.58
CA ALA A 194 -14.41 -12.23 -7.81
C ALA A 194 -14.10 -13.18 -6.62
N LEU A 195 -12.92 -13.05 -6.01
CA LEU A 195 -12.56 -13.79 -4.79
C LEU A 195 -13.45 -13.41 -3.60
N LYS A 196 -13.67 -12.11 -3.36
CA LYS A 196 -14.54 -11.62 -2.28
C LYS A 196 -15.97 -12.12 -2.45
N GLU A 197 -16.51 -12.03 -3.65
CA GLU A 197 -17.86 -12.51 -3.90
C GLU A 197 -17.96 -14.03 -3.75
N THR A 198 -16.90 -14.77 -4.13
CA THR A 198 -16.79 -16.22 -3.87
C THR A 198 -16.87 -16.50 -2.37
N ILE A 199 -16.11 -15.78 -1.53
CA ILE A 199 -16.18 -15.87 -0.07
C ILE A 199 -17.61 -15.63 0.42
N THR A 200 -18.24 -14.53 -0.01
CA THR A 200 -19.60 -14.17 0.41
C THR A 200 -20.61 -15.28 0.06
N SER A 201 -20.55 -15.83 -1.15
CA SER A 201 -21.48 -16.89 -1.55
C SER A 201 -21.22 -18.22 -0.88
N ILE A 202 -19.95 -18.57 -0.59
CA ILE A 202 -19.65 -19.76 0.22
C ILE A 202 -20.29 -19.61 1.61
N ARG A 203 -20.07 -18.48 2.28
CA ARG A 203 -20.64 -18.20 3.61
C ARG A 203 -22.16 -18.28 3.60
N GLU A 204 -22.81 -17.65 2.61
CA GLU A 204 -24.26 -17.70 2.46
C GLU A 204 -24.77 -19.14 2.27
N CYS A 205 -24.09 -19.95 1.46
CA CYS A 205 -24.47 -21.34 1.23
C CYS A 205 -24.32 -22.19 2.51
N MET A 206 -23.26 -21.95 3.29
CA MET A 206 -23.02 -22.65 4.56
C MET A 206 -24.04 -22.26 5.62
N GLU A 207 -24.32 -20.96 5.79
CA GLU A 207 -25.27 -20.42 6.77
C GLU A 207 -26.70 -20.90 6.49
N LYS A 208 -27.11 -20.87 5.21
CA LYS A 208 -28.44 -21.34 4.77
C LYS A 208 -28.53 -22.85 4.62
N LYS A 209 -27.47 -23.60 4.96
CA LYS A 209 -27.38 -25.07 4.83
C LYS A 209 -27.73 -25.57 3.42
N ARG A 210 -27.39 -24.79 2.39
CA ARG A 210 -27.57 -25.13 0.97
C ARG A 210 -26.52 -26.11 0.44
N VAL A 211 -25.50 -26.39 1.25
CA VAL A 211 -24.45 -27.37 0.96
C VAL A 211 -24.28 -28.29 2.17
N SER A 212 -24.10 -29.58 1.91
CA SER A 212 -23.78 -30.53 2.98
C SER A 212 -22.41 -30.19 3.56
N GLN A 213 -22.28 -30.12 4.88
CA GLN A 213 -21.00 -29.84 5.53
C GLN A 213 -20.20 -31.11 5.88
N THR A 214 -20.84 -32.29 5.78
CA THR A 214 -20.29 -33.57 6.27
C THR A 214 -19.79 -34.49 5.15
N LEU A 215 -20.18 -34.23 3.89
CA LEU A 215 -19.67 -34.99 2.74
C LEU A 215 -18.18 -34.72 2.54
N SER A 216 -17.44 -35.73 2.09
CA SER A 216 -16.00 -35.63 1.85
C SER A 216 -15.68 -35.37 0.38
N ILE A 217 -14.64 -34.59 0.11
CA ILE A 217 -14.11 -34.39 -1.25
C ILE A 217 -13.41 -35.65 -1.76
N LYS A 218 -13.72 -36.03 -3.00
CA LYS A 218 -13.07 -37.12 -3.75
C LYS A 218 -12.73 -36.65 -5.16
N MET A 219 -11.49 -36.23 -5.38
CA MET A 219 -11.03 -35.76 -6.69
C MET A 219 -10.11 -36.78 -7.36
N ASP A 220 -9.97 -36.66 -8.67
CA ASP A 220 -9.02 -37.46 -9.46
C ASP A 220 -7.61 -36.87 -9.37
N GLU A 221 -6.65 -37.67 -8.88
CA GLU A 221 -5.25 -37.30 -8.72
C GLU A 221 -4.54 -37.03 -10.05
N ARG A 222 -4.97 -37.67 -11.14
CA ARG A 222 -4.40 -37.45 -12.48
C ARG A 222 -4.80 -36.10 -13.05
N GLU A 223 -6.03 -35.66 -12.78
CA GLU A 223 -6.54 -34.39 -13.26
C GLU A 223 -6.12 -33.22 -12.38
N PHE A 224 -6.16 -33.39 -11.04
CA PHE A 224 -5.93 -32.31 -10.08
C PHE A 224 -4.97 -32.71 -8.94
N PRO A 225 -3.70 -33.01 -9.23
CA PRO A 225 -2.75 -33.53 -8.23
C PRO A 225 -2.56 -32.59 -7.03
N LYS A 226 -2.40 -31.28 -7.27
CA LYS A 226 -2.22 -30.28 -6.20
C LYS A 226 -3.48 -30.10 -5.35
N ALA A 227 -4.65 -30.16 -5.97
CA ALA A 227 -5.91 -30.10 -5.23
C ALA A 227 -6.10 -31.35 -4.36
N VAL A 228 -5.76 -32.54 -4.87
CA VAL A 228 -5.83 -33.80 -4.11
C VAL A 228 -4.94 -33.74 -2.88
N GLU A 229 -3.69 -33.29 -3.02
CA GLU A 229 -2.76 -33.13 -1.88
C GLU A 229 -3.35 -32.25 -0.76
N SER A 230 -4.11 -31.21 -1.12
CA SER A 230 -4.62 -30.20 -0.18
C SER A 230 -6.03 -30.47 0.35
N TYR A 231 -6.89 -31.16 -0.42
CA TYR A 231 -8.33 -31.25 -0.17
C TYR A 231 -8.90 -32.67 -0.10
N GLN A 232 -8.16 -33.70 -0.52
CA GLN A 232 -8.69 -35.05 -0.54
C GLN A 232 -9.17 -35.50 0.84
N ASN A 233 -10.36 -36.11 0.90
CA ASN A 233 -11.01 -36.57 2.13
C ASN A 233 -11.42 -35.48 3.14
N LEU A 234 -11.14 -34.20 2.88
CA LEU A 234 -11.68 -33.14 3.73
C LEU A 234 -13.20 -33.09 3.59
N VAL A 235 -13.88 -32.88 4.72
CA VAL A 235 -15.32 -32.62 4.68
C VAL A 235 -15.59 -31.23 4.11
N PHE A 236 -16.72 -31.08 3.42
CA PHE A 236 -17.07 -29.87 2.68
C PHE A 236 -17.01 -28.62 3.55
N GLY A 237 -17.49 -28.67 4.80
CA GLY A 237 -17.41 -27.51 5.70
C GLY A 237 -15.97 -27.03 5.91
N ILE A 238 -15.03 -27.96 6.19
CA ILE A 238 -13.61 -27.62 6.40
C ILE A 238 -12.96 -27.16 5.10
N ALA A 239 -13.28 -27.81 3.97
CA ALA A 239 -12.76 -27.42 2.67
C ALA A 239 -13.18 -26.00 2.29
N LEU A 240 -14.45 -25.65 2.49
CA LEU A 240 -14.98 -24.32 2.19
C LEU A 240 -14.37 -23.24 3.07
N GLU A 241 -14.20 -23.47 4.38
CA GLU A 241 -13.48 -22.55 5.27
C GLU A 241 -12.03 -22.35 4.83
N LYS A 242 -11.35 -23.43 4.45
CA LYS A 242 -9.98 -23.36 3.93
C LYS A 242 -9.89 -22.51 2.65
N ILE A 243 -10.85 -22.65 1.74
CA ILE A 243 -10.95 -21.82 0.52
C ILE A 243 -11.18 -20.35 0.89
N ILE A 244 -12.09 -20.07 1.84
CA ILE A 244 -12.36 -18.71 2.32
C ILE A 244 -11.08 -18.06 2.86
N VAL A 245 -10.39 -18.74 3.78
CA VAL A 245 -9.15 -18.23 4.40
C VAL A 245 -8.09 -17.95 3.34
N ARG A 246 -7.97 -18.83 2.34
CA ARG A 246 -6.99 -18.64 1.27
C ARG A 246 -7.31 -17.45 0.38
N ALA A 247 -8.58 -17.31 -0.03
CA ALA A 247 -9.02 -16.17 -0.84
C ALA A 247 -8.86 -14.84 -0.07
N ASP A 248 -9.22 -14.82 1.21
CA ASP A 248 -9.07 -13.64 2.08
C ASP A 248 -7.58 -13.26 2.27
N THR A 249 -6.71 -14.25 2.45
CA THR A 249 -5.25 -14.05 2.55
C THR A 249 -4.70 -13.38 1.30
N ILE A 250 -5.10 -13.84 0.11
CA ILE A 250 -4.68 -13.23 -1.16
C ILE A 250 -5.16 -11.77 -1.22
N ILE A 251 -6.44 -11.50 -0.95
CA ILE A 251 -6.97 -10.13 -0.99
C ILE A 251 -6.21 -9.18 -0.04
N ARG A 252 -5.86 -9.66 1.16
CA ARG A 252 -5.09 -8.90 2.15
C ARG A 252 -3.66 -8.64 1.72
N ASP A 253 -2.95 -9.65 1.23
CA ASP A 253 -1.55 -9.52 0.82
C ASP A 253 -1.39 -8.54 -0.36
N PHE A 254 -2.37 -8.49 -1.26
CA PHE A 254 -2.41 -7.56 -2.38
C PHE A 254 -3.12 -6.24 -2.08
N ARG A 255 -3.42 -5.96 -0.80
CA ARG A 255 -3.98 -4.69 -0.31
C ARG A 255 -5.28 -4.28 -0.98
N MET A 256 -6.12 -5.26 -1.32
CA MET A 256 -7.41 -5.03 -1.97
C MET A 256 -8.58 -5.01 -0.98
N VAL A 257 -8.31 -5.00 0.33
CA VAL A 257 -9.35 -5.04 1.39
C VAL A 257 -10.30 -3.85 1.30
N GLU A 258 -9.76 -2.62 1.22
CA GLU A 258 -10.59 -1.39 1.14
C GLU A 258 -11.47 -1.38 -0.12
N ILE A 259 -10.96 -1.89 -1.23
CA ILE A 259 -11.68 -1.94 -2.51
C ILE A 259 -12.72 -3.05 -2.53
N THR A 260 -12.45 -4.16 -1.86
CA THR A 260 -13.37 -5.30 -1.79
C THR A 260 -14.45 -5.14 -0.72
N GLY A 261 -14.28 -4.20 0.22
CA GLY A 261 -15.19 -3.97 1.33
C GLY A 261 -15.28 -5.15 2.29
N LEU A 262 -14.22 -5.96 2.39
CA LEU A 262 -14.14 -7.05 3.36
C LEU A 262 -14.06 -6.45 4.77
N GLU A 263 -15.10 -6.68 5.58
CA GLU A 263 -15.06 -6.33 7.00
C GLU A 263 -13.95 -7.14 7.69
N LEU A 264 -13.17 -6.45 8.53
CA LEU A 264 -12.19 -7.07 9.40
C LEU A 264 -12.93 -8.02 10.34
N ILE A 265 -12.78 -9.34 10.12
CA ILE A 265 -13.05 -10.35 11.15
C ILE A 265 -11.95 -10.28 12.19
#